data_AF-A0A1S2LRK5-F1
#
_entry.id   AF-A0A1S2LRK5-F1
#
_cell.length_a   1.000
_cell.length_b   1.000
_cell.length_c   1.000
_cell.angle_alpha   90.00
_cell.angle_beta   90.00
_cell.angle_gamma   90.00
#
_symmetry.space_group_name_H-M   'P 1'
#
loop_
_entity.id
_entity.type
_entity.pdbx_description
1 polymer ?
#
loop_
_entity_poly.entity_id
_entity_poly.type
_entity_poly.pdbx_seq_one_letter_code
_entity_poly.pdbx_strand_id
1 'polypeptide(L)' 'MLTNIGIPGLVLILVIALIIFGPKKLPELGKAVGQTLKEFKSSTRELTSDVMEELEDEKSKTKSKK' A
#
# COMPACT_ATOMS: atom_id res chain seq x y z
N MET A 1 -15.49 27.89 -1.07
CA MET A 1 -14.63 28.70 -1.98
C MET A 1 -13.43 27.92 -2.50
N LEU A 2 -12.70 27.15 -1.67
CA LEU A 2 -11.56 26.34 -2.13
C LEU A 2 -11.93 25.12 -2.99
N THR A 3 -13.11 24.53 -2.81
CA THR A 3 -13.57 23.37 -3.59
C THR A 3 -13.91 23.70 -5.05
N ASN A 4 -14.19 24.97 -5.38
CA ASN A 4 -14.47 25.43 -6.74
C ASN A 4 -13.19 25.62 -7.59
N ILE A 5 -12.01 25.53 -6.98
CA ILE A 5 -10.73 25.70 -7.66
C ILE A 5 -10.29 24.42 -8.40
N GLY A 6 -10.89 23.27 -8.08
CA GLY A 6 -10.73 22.02 -8.82
C GLY A 6 -9.27 21.56 -8.99
N ILE A 7 -9.05 20.75 -10.02
CA ILE A 7 -7.71 20.27 -10.43
C ILE A 7 -6.71 21.41 -10.64
N PRO A 8 -7.07 22.57 -11.24
CA PRO A 8 -6.13 23.68 -11.45
C PRO A 8 -5.41 24.19 -10.20
N GLY A 9 -6.10 24.37 -9.07
CA GLY A 9 -5.42 24.83 -7.85
C GLY A 9 -4.60 23.75 -7.17
N LEU A 10 -4.98 22.48 -7.30
CA LEU A 10 -4.14 21.38 -6.83
C LEU A 10 -2.81 21.40 -7.58
N VAL A 11 -2.83 21.60 -8.90
CA VAL A 11 -1.61 21.77 -9.71
C VAL A 11 -0.76 22.96 -9.23
N LEU A 12 -1.37 24.10 -8.92
CA LEU A 12 -0.63 25.27 -8.41
C LEU A 12 0.09 24.97 -7.09
N ILE A 13 -0.60 24.32 -6.15
CA ILE A 13 -0.01 23.90 -4.87
C ILE A 13 1.14 22.91 -5.13
N LEU A 14 0.93 21.96 -6.05
CA LEU A 14 1.94 20.97 -6.43
C LEU A 14 3.18 21.66 -7.00
N VAL A 15 3.04 22.66 -7.87
CA VAL A 15 4.15 23.44 -8.42
C VAL A 15 4.95 24.14 -7.32
N ILE A 16 4.28 24.80 -6.36
CA ILE A 16 4.97 25.44 -5.23
C ILE A 16 5.71 24.40 -4.38
N ALA A 17 5.08 23.27 -4.10
CA ALA A 17 5.73 22.17 -3.38
C ALA A 17 6.94 21.62 -4.15
N LEU A 18 6.86 21.51 -5.48
CA LEU A 18 7.99 21.09 -6.32
C LEU A 18 9.12 22.10 -6.38
N ILE A 19 8.86 23.40 -6.20
CA ILE A 19 9.94 24.39 -6.10
C ILE A 19 10.69 24.24 -4.78
N ILE A 20 9.98 23.99 -3.68
CA ILE A 20 10.57 23.83 -2.34
C ILE A 20 11.31 22.49 -2.22
N PHE A 21 10.64 21.40 -2.59
CA PHE A 21 11.17 20.03 -2.43
C PHE A 21 11.96 19.56 -3.66
N GLY A 22 11.65 20.05 -4.86
CA GLY A 22 12.24 19.59 -6.11
C GLY A 22 11.41 18.47 -6.78
N PRO A 23 11.29 18.46 -8.13
CA PRO A 23 10.51 17.46 -8.88
C PRO A 23 11.04 16.03 -8.75
N LYS A 24 12.31 15.85 -8.37
CA LYS A 24 12.92 14.52 -8.21
C LYS A 24 12.59 13.85 -6.87
N LYS A 25 12.28 14.62 -5.82
CA LYS A 25 12.04 14.08 -4.48
C LYS A 25 10.72 13.31 -4.37
N LEU A 26 9.65 13.77 -5.02
CA LEU A 26 8.36 13.07 -4.98
C LEU A 26 8.44 11.65 -5.59
N PRO A 27 9.01 11.44 -6.79
CA PRO A 27 9.21 10.09 -7.34
C PRO A 27 10.14 9.22 -6.50
N GLU A 28 11.19 9.80 -5.91
CA GLU A 28 12.15 9.10 -5.07
C GLU A 28 11.50 8.56 -3.79
N LEU A 29 10.75 9.42 -3.08
CA LEU A 29 9.94 9.04 -1.92
C LEU A 29 8.88 8.00 -2.28
N GLY A 30 8.19 8.18 -3.41
CA GLY A 30 7.20 7.21 -3.90
C GLY A 30 7.80 5.83 -4.19
N LYS A 31 9.03 5.78 -4.74
CA LYS A 31 9.75 4.51 -4.96
C LYS A 31 10.12 3.84 -3.64
N ALA A 32 10.67 4.59 -2.68
CA ALA A 32 11.04 4.06 -1.37
C ALA A 32 9.81 3.51 -0.62
N VAL A 33 8.75 4.31 -0.50
CA VAL A 33 7.48 3.91 0.11
C VAL A 33 6.85 2.73 -0.65
N GLY A 34 6.87 2.76 -1.97
CA GLY A 34 6.32 1.69 -2.81
C GLY A 34 7.04 0.36 -2.63
N GLN A 35 8.37 0.37 -2.47
CA GLN A 35 9.15 -0.82 -2.16
C GLN A 35 8.77 -1.39 -0.78
N THR A 36 8.67 -0.54 0.24
CA THR A 36 8.22 -0.95 1.58
C THR A 36 6.82 -1.54 1.55
N LEU A 37 5.86 -0.89 0.86
CA LEU A 37 4.49 -1.41 0.73
C LEU A 37 4.44 -2.74 -0.02
N LYS A 38 5.29 -2.92 -1.04
CA LYS A 38 5.38 -4.17 -1.80
C LYS A 38 5.88 -5.31 -0.93
N GLU A 39 6.97 -5.09 -0.19
CA GLU A 39 7.53 -6.08 0.74
C GLU A 39 6.53 -6.40 1.85
N PHE A 40 5.92 -5.38 2.46
CA PHE A 40 4.89 -5.56 3.48
C PHE A 40 3.71 -6.39 2.97
N LYS A 41 3.23 -6.12 1.74
CA LYS A 41 2.15 -6.90 1.12
C LYS A 41 2.56 -8.35 0.88
N SER A 42 3.78 -8.61 0.41
CA SER A 42 4.28 -9.97 0.19
C SER A 42 4.37 -10.75 1.50
N SER A 43 5.00 -10.18 2.53
CA SER A 43 5.13 -10.83 3.84
C SER A 43 3.76 -11.07 4.49
N THR A 44 2.84 -10.11 4.39
CA THR A 44 1.47 -10.29 4.91
C THR A 44 0.74 -11.43 4.18
N ARG A 45 0.95 -11.56 2.86
CA ARG A 45 0.33 -12.63 2.07
C ARG A 45 0.88 -14.00 2.43
N GLU A 46 2.19 -14.13 2.64
CA GLU A 46 2.82 -15.38 3.08
C GLU A 46 2.27 -15.79 4.45
N LEU A 47 2.30 -14.89 5.44
CA LEU A 47 1.75 -15.15 6.78
C LEU A 47 0.27 -15.54 6.75
N THR A 48 -0.53 -14.89 5.90
CA THR A 48 -1.95 -15.22 5.78
C THR A 48 -2.15 -16.58 5.10
N SER A 49 -1.33 -16.91 4.10
CA SER A 49 -1.41 -18.20 3.40
C SER A 49 -1.08 -19.36 4.34
N ASP A 50 0.01 -19.24 5.10
CA ASP A 50 0.45 -20.27 6.04
C ASP A 50 -0.60 -20.51 7.13
N VAL A 51 -1.18 -19.43 7.67
CA VAL A 51 -2.28 -19.52 8.64
C VAL A 51 -3.54 -20.12 8.02
N MET A 52 -3.88 -19.77 6.76
CA MET A 52 -5.06 -20.32 6.08
C MET A 52 -4.91 -21.82 5.83
N GLU A 53 -3.71 -22.26 5.41
CA GLU A 53 -3.39 -23.66 5.12
C GLU A 53 -3.44 -24.51 6.40
N GLU A 54 -2.88 -24.00 7.51
CA GLU A 54 -2.93 -24.68 8.81
C GLU A 54 -4.35 -24.78 9.40
N LEU A 55 -5.19 -23.76 9.18
CA LEU A 55 -6.61 -23.78 9.55
C LEU A 55 -7.45 -24.74 8.69
N GLU A 56 -7.08 -24.94 7.42
CA GLU A 56 -7.74 -25.91 6.53
C GLU A 56 -7.36 -27.35 6.88
N ASP A 57 -6.09 -27.61 7.24
CA ASP A 57 -5.61 -28.91 7.71
C ASP A 57 -6.22 -29.32 9.06
N GLU A 58 -6.37 -28.37 10.00
CA GLU A 58 -7.07 -28.59 11.28
C GLU A 58 -8.55 -28.96 11.04
N LYS A 59 -9.26 -28.22 10.17
CA LYS A 59 -10.68 -28.48 9.85
C LYS A 59 -10.90 -29.81 9.13
N SER A 60 -9.96 -30.25 8.30
CA SER A 60 -9.99 -31.56 7.63
C SER A 60 -9.89 -32.71 8.65
N LYS A 61 -8.97 -32.60 9.61
CA LYS A 61 -8.78 -33.61 10.68
C LYS A 61 -9.95 -33.70 11.65
N THR A 62 -10.64 -32.59 11.93
CA THR A 62 -11.83 -32.63 12.82
C THR A 62 -13.06 -33.26 12.16
N LYS A 63 -13.21 -33.15 10.83
CA LYS A 63 -14.34 -33.75 10.10
C LYS A 63 -14.20 -35.25 9.85
N SER A 64 -12.98 -35.78 9.76
CA SER A 64 -12.76 -37.23 9.53
C SER A 64 -12.88 -38.10 10.80
N LYS A 65 -13.00 -37.48 11.98
CA LYS A 65 -13.04 -38.19 13.28
C LYS A 65 -14.43 -38.21 13.92
N LYS A 66 -15.47 -37.74 13.21
CA LYS A 66 -16.86 -37.70 13.66
C LYS A 66 -17.74 -38.63 12.83
#